data_AF-A0A352WX63-F1
#
_entry.id   AF-A0A352WX63-F1
#
_cell.length_a   1.000
_cell.length_b   1.000
_cell.length_c   1.000
_cell.angle_alpha   90.00
_cell.angle_beta   90.00
_cell.angle_gamma   90.00
#
_symmetry.space_group_name_H-M   'P 1'
#
loop_
_entity.id
_entity.type
_entity.pdbx_description
1 polymer ?
#
loop_
_entity_poly.entity_id
_entity_poly.type
_entity_poly.pdbx_seq_one_letter_code
_entity_poly.pdbx_strand_id
1 'polypeptide(L)'
;AEKHLATGHAQNHVLQVGLALLYCGVLFPHAKQAALYHVQGKNTIEMNRVKTIFPDGGNDESCPSYSHFIARMYLEAYLLKKENDYDDDLPLKKAIQSQYAFAWQMSSPGGTSLQLNDSYAMDAHADLWRVAKLFPLNLPDEKSSCFFPHSKMAVLRQGNYTVYIDGADHTASHMHMGRPQVIAFYGNTPVLVDSGSPSYDANKLRTYLKGPEAHNGLYVREFPIKALRKYKEDCTFTDVCLDGDQKRVVIT
;
A
#
# COMPACT_ATOMS: atom_id res chain seq x y z
N ALA A 1 -9.38 -18.26 -11.88
CA ALA A 1 -10.19 -17.45 -10.95
C ALA A 1 -10.65 -18.26 -9.75
N GLU A 2 -11.50 -19.28 -9.91
CA GLU A 2 -12.11 -20.03 -8.79
C GLU A 2 -11.10 -20.65 -7.81
N LYS A 3 -10.05 -21.33 -8.29
CA LYS A 3 -8.98 -21.86 -7.42
C LYS A 3 -8.24 -20.78 -6.61
N HIS A 4 -8.14 -19.57 -7.14
CA HIS A 4 -7.46 -18.46 -6.46
C HIS A 4 -8.37 -17.83 -5.40
N LEU A 5 -9.67 -17.69 -5.71
CA LEU A 5 -10.69 -17.22 -4.78
C LEU A 5 -10.94 -18.19 -3.62
N ALA A 6 -10.83 -19.51 -3.88
CA ALA A 6 -11.01 -20.55 -2.87
C ALA A 6 -9.96 -20.51 -1.75
N THR A 7 -8.83 -19.85 -1.96
CA THR A 7 -7.79 -19.70 -0.92
C THR A 7 -8.16 -18.69 0.17
N GLY A 8 -9.12 -17.81 -0.10
CA GLY A 8 -9.48 -16.71 0.81
C GLY A 8 -8.38 -15.66 1.02
N HIS A 9 -7.27 -15.73 0.26
CA HIS A 9 -6.23 -14.71 0.29
C HIS A 9 -6.73 -13.40 -0.35
N ALA A 10 -6.29 -12.28 0.19
CA ALA A 10 -6.54 -10.95 -0.35
C ALA A 10 -5.20 -10.34 -0.80
N GLN A 11 -5.22 -9.69 -1.96
CA GLN A 11 -4.08 -9.01 -2.60
C GLN A 11 -4.61 -8.28 -3.85
N ASN A 12 -3.84 -7.33 -4.38
CA ASN A 12 -4.21 -6.59 -5.60
C ASN A 12 -4.74 -7.47 -6.76
N HIS A 13 -4.12 -8.62 -7.04
CA HIS A 13 -4.53 -9.51 -8.13
C HIS A 13 -5.87 -10.19 -7.86
N VAL A 14 -6.18 -10.50 -6.60
CA VAL A 14 -7.47 -11.07 -6.22
C VAL A 14 -8.56 -10.01 -6.40
N LEU A 15 -8.27 -8.76 -6.02
CA LEU A 15 -9.18 -7.64 -6.25
C LEU A 15 -9.46 -7.42 -7.74
N GLN A 16 -8.44 -7.50 -8.61
CA GLN A 16 -8.62 -7.43 -10.08
C GLN A 16 -9.55 -8.53 -10.60
N VAL A 17 -9.39 -9.77 -10.11
CA VAL A 17 -10.29 -10.89 -10.48
C VAL A 17 -11.72 -10.60 -10.01
N GLY A 18 -11.89 -10.10 -8.79
CA GLY A 18 -13.20 -9.71 -8.25
C GLY A 18 -13.88 -8.64 -9.10
N LEU A 19 -13.13 -7.60 -9.48
CA LEU A 19 -13.60 -6.53 -10.35
C LEU A 19 -14.01 -7.05 -11.73
N ALA A 20 -13.18 -7.90 -12.36
CA ALA A 20 -13.50 -8.49 -13.66
C ALA A 20 -14.79 -9.34 -13.61
N LEU A 21 -14.99 -10.13 -12.55
CA LEU A 21 -16.23 -10.89 -12.35
C LEU A 21 -17.44 -9.95 -12.18
N LEU A 22 -17.28 -8.86 -11.43
CA LEU A 22 -18.35 -7.88 -11.27
C LEU A 22 -18.71 -7.23 -12.62
N TYR A 23 -17.72 -6.83 -13.42
CA TYR A 23 -17.93 -6.36 -14.80
C TYR A 23 -18.72 -7.38 -15.63
N CYS A 24 -18.33 -8.64 -15.61
CA CYS A 24 -19.04 -9.70 -16.34
C CYS A 24 -20.50 -9.84 -15.88
N GLY A 25 -20.75 -9.78 -14.57
CA GLY A 25 -22.08 -9.92 -13.99
C GLY A 25 -23.01 -8.72 -14.26
N VAL A 26 -22.45 -7.51 -14.32
CA VAL A 26 -23.21 -6.26 -14.54
C VAL A 26 -23.43 -5.97 -16.02
N LEU A 27 -22.38 -6.04 -16.85
CA LEU A 27 -22.45 -5.61 -18.25
C LEU A 27 -23.03 -6.66 -19.20
N PHE A 28 -23.04 -7.93 -18.81
CA PHE A 28 -23.57 -9.03 -19.62
C PHE A 28 -24.66 -9.82 -18.88
N PRO A 29 -25.76 -9.17 -18.47
CA PRO A 29 -26.78 -9.78 -17.60
C PRO A 29 -27.49 -10.99 -18.25
N HIS A 30 -27.44 -11.11 -19.58
CA HIS A 30 -28.01 -12.23 -20.34
C HIS A 30 -27.13 -13.49 -20.35
N ALA A 31 -25.87 -13.40 -19.90
CA ALA A 31 -25.00 -14.56 -19.82
C ALA A 31 -25.50 -15.54 -18.75
N LYS A 32 -25.43 -16.84 -19.03
CA LYS A 32 -25.92 -17.91 -18.13
C LYS A 32 -25.32 -17.82 -16.71
N GLN A 33 -24.10 -17.30 -16.57
CA GLN A 33 -23.38 -17.17 -15.31
C GLN A 33 -23.38 -15.75 -14.73
N ALA A 34 -24.08 -14.78 -15.32
CA ALA A 34 -24.00 -13.37 -14.92
C ALA A 34 -24.29 -13.15 -13.42
N ALA A 35 -25.37 -13.74 -12.91
CA ALA A 35 -25.74 -13.64 -11.50
C ALA A 35 -24.65 -14.22 -10.56
N LEU A 36 -24.02 -15.33 -10.95
CA LEU A 36 -22.93 -15.94 -10.20
C LEU A 36 -21.71 -15.01 -10.17
N TYR A 37 -21.32 -14.46 -11.32
CA TYR A 37 -20.18 -13.56 -11.43
C TYR A 37 -20.41 -12.25 -10.67
N HIS A 38 -21.61 -11.71 -10.68
CA HIS A 38 -21.98 -10.54 -9.89
C HIS A 38 -21.75 -10.80 -8.39
N VAL A 39 -22.31 -11.89 -7.85
CA VAL A 39 -22.18 -12.25 -6.43
C VAL A 39 -20.71 -12.55 -6.06
N GLN A 40 -20.01 -13.34 -6.87
CA GLN A 40 -18.61 -13.68 -6.62
C GLN A 40 -17.71 -12.45 -6.68
N GLY A 41 -17.89 -11.59 -7.69
CA GLY A 41 -17.13 -10.36 -7.85
C GLY A 41 -17.30 -9.44 -6.65
N LYS A 42 -18.55 -9.19 -6.26
CA LYS A 42 -18.88 -8.37 -5.09
C LYS A 42 -18.24 -8.91 -3.80
N ASN A 43 -18.44 -10.19 -3.51
CA ASN A 43 -17.90 -10.80 -2.30
C ASN A 43 -16.37 -10.77 -2.26
N THR A 44 -15.74 -10.93 -3.43
CA THR A 44 -14.28 -10.84 -3.58
C THR A 44 -13.78 -9.43 -3.30
N ILE A 45 -14.44 -8.41 -3.84
CA ILE A 45 -14.09 -7.00 -3.62
C ILE A 45 -14.22 -6.65 -2.13
N GLU A 46 -15.33 -7.04 -1.49
CA GLU A 46 -15.55 -6.75 -0.07
C GLU A 46 -14.54 -7.46 0.83
N MET A 47 -14.27 -8.74 0.56
CA MET A 47 -13.22 -9.47 1.28
C MET A 47 -11.87 -8.78 1.16
N ASN A 48 -11.48 -8.33 -0.04
CA ASN A 48 -10.23 -7.59 -0.22
C ASN A 48 -10.24 -6.29 0.58
N ARG A 49 -11.34 -5.52 0.51
CA ARG A 49 -11.48 -4.26 1.25
C ARG A 49 -11.26 -4.45 2.75
N VAL A 50 -11.93 -5.44 3.34
CA VAL A 50 -11.86 -5.73 4.78
C VAL A 50 -10.46 -6.19 5.21
N LYS A 51 -9.77 -6.96 4.36
CA LYS A 51 -8.47 -7.56 4.73
C LYS A 51 -7.26 -6.67 4.45
N THR A 52 -7.33 -5.81 3.43
CA THR A 52 -6.15 -5.11 2.89
C THR A 52 -6.17 -3.61 3.12
N ILE A 53 -7.34 -3.00 3.32
CA ILE A 53 -7.47 -1.54 3.43
C ILE A 53 -7.63 -1.13 4.89
N PHE A 54 -6.72 -0.29 5.36
CA PHE A 54 -6.75 0.23 6.72
C PHE A 54 -7.76 1.37 6.88
N PRO A 55 -8.28 1.59 8.10
CA PRO A 55 -9.22 2.69 8.38
C PRO A 55 -8.68 4.08 8.01
N ASP A 56 -7.35 4.24 8.04
CA ASP A 56 -6.65 5.49 7.76
C ASP A 56 -6.24 5.65 6.28
N GLY A 57 -6.64 4.70 5.41
CA GLY A 57 -6.54 4.80 3.96
C GLY A 57 -5.31 4.17 3.32
N GLY A 58 -4.31 3.77 4.09
CA GLY A 58 -3.25 2.92 3.54
C GLY A 58 -3.71 1.48 3.33
N ASN A 59 -2.80 0.64 2.85
CA ASN A 59 -3.06 -0.78 2.63
C ASN A 59 -1.85 -1.63 3.03
N ASP A 60 -2.08 -2.93 3.15
CA ASP A 60 -1.11 -3.94 3.58
C ASP A 60 0.04 -4.19 2.60
N GLU A 61 0.05 -3.59 1.42
CA GLU A 61 1.20 -3.62 0.50
C GLU A 61 2.21 -2.50 0.78
N SER A 62 1.79 -1.44 1.49
CA SER A 62 2.57 -0.21 1.76
C SER A 62 3.37 0.29 0.55
N CYS A 63 2.77 0.18 -0.63
CA CYS A 63 3.33 0.64 -1.89
C CYS A 63 2.45 1.80 -2.40
N PRO A 64 2.84 3.07 -2.21
CA PRO A 64 2.00 4.22 -2.57
C PRO A 64 1.48 4.22 -4.01
N SER A 65 2.28 3.78 -5.00
CA SER A 65 1.79 3.66 -6.37
C SER A 65 0.75 2.54 -6.55
N TYR A 66 0.81 1.51 -5.71
CA TYR A 66 -0.19 0.44 -5.72
C TYR A 66 -1.50 0.92 -5.09
N SER A 67 -1.41 1.71 -4.02
CA SER A 67 -2.56 2.37 -3.40
C SER A 67 -3.41 3.14 -4.42
N HIS A 68 -2.78 3.78 -5.41
CA HIS A 68 -3.50 4.47 -6.50
C HIS A 68 -4.41 3.53 -7.29
N PHE A 69 -3.86 2.46 -7.85
CA PHE A 69 -4.67 1.57 -8.69
C PHE A 69 -5.69 0.79 -7.85
N ILE A 70 -5.36 0.45 -6.59
CA ILE A 70 -6.30 -0.23 -5.68
C ILE A 70 -7.51 0.68 -5.40
N ALA A 71 -7.27 1.95 -5.08
CA ALA A 71 -8.35 2.93 -4.87
C ALA A 71 -9.21 3.12 -6.13
N ARG A 72 -8.59 3.13 -7.33
CA ARG A 72 -9.31 3.16 -8.60
C ARG A 72 -10.18 1.92 -8.82
N MET A 73 -9.71 0.72 -8.49
CA MET A 73 -10.53 -0.49 -8.63
C MET A 73 -11.79 -0.45 -7.75
N TYR A 74 -11.70 0.09 -6.53
CA TYR A 74 -12.90 0.30 -5.71
C TYR A 74 -13.81 1.39 -6.27
N LEU A 75 -13.25 2.47 -6.80
CA LEU A 75 -14.04 3.50 -7.50
C LEU A 75 -14.76 2.93 -8.72
N GLU A 76 -14.09 2.11 -9.54
CA GLU A 76 -14.68 1.45 -10.70
C GLU A 76 -15.81 0.51 -10.29
N ALA A 77 -15.63 -0.32 -9.26
CA ALA A 77 -16.70 -1.15 -8.73
C ALA A 77 -17.91 -0.33 -8.26
N TYR A 78 -17.66 0.80 -7.58
CA TYR A 78 -18.71 1.71 -7.12
C TYR A 78 -19.47 2.34 -8.30
N LEU A 79 -18.76 2.90 -9.27
CA LEU A 79 -19.36 3.56 -10.44
C LEU A 79 -20.07 2.55 -11.34
N LEU A 80 -19.47 1.38 -11.60
CA LEU A 80 -20.09 0.33 -12.40
C LEU A 80 -21.47 -0.03 -11.88
N LYS A 81 -21.61 -0.24 -10.57
CA LYS A 81 -22.91 -0.56 -9.96
C LYS A 81 -23.88 0.62 -10.00
N LYS A 82 -23.39 1.81 -9.66
CA LYS A 82 -24.19 3.04 -9.65
C LYS A 82 -24.77 3.37 -11.03
N GLU A 83 -23.96 3.29 -12.08
CA GLU A 83 -24.36 3.65 -13.45
C GLU A 83 -25.20 2.55 -14.15
N ASN A 84 -25.38 1.38 -13.52
CA ASN A 84 -26.20 0.27 -14.03
C ASN A 84 -27.35 -0.10 -13.08
N ASP A 85 -27.71 0.79 -12.14
CA ASP A 85 -28.85 0.63 -11.22
C ASP A 85 -28.82 -0.64 -10.34
N TYR A 86 -27.63 -1.09 -9.94
CA TYR A 86 -27.46 -2.18 -8.97
C TYR A 86 -27.49 -1.63 -7.53
N ASP A 87 -28.55 -1.95 -6.79
CA ASP A 87 -28.83 -1.43 -5.42
C ASP A 87 -28.32 -2.33 -4.27
N ASP A 88 -27.63 -3.43 -4.58
CA ASP A 88 -27.12 -4.30 -3.52
C ASP A 88 -25.87 -3.70 -2.85
N ASP A 89 -25.84 -3.67 -1.51
CA ASP A 89 -24.82 -2.93 -0.77
C ASP A 89 -23.40 -3.46 -1.03
N LEU A 90 -22.48 -2.51 -1.21
CA LEU A 90 -21.03 -2.70 -1.26
C LEU A 90 -20.39 -1.44 -0.66
N PRO A 91 -19.93 -1.48 0.61
CA PRO A 91 -19.61 -0.29 1.40
C PRO A 91 -18.25 0.33 1.06
N LEU A 92 -18.05 0.72 -0.21
CA LEU A 92 -16.77 1.21 -0.72
C LEU A 92 -16.52 2.69 -0.43
N LYS A 93 -17.59 3.47 -0.21
CA LYS A 93 -17.50 4.95 -0.16
C LYS A 93 -16.43 5.43 0.84
N LYS A 94 -16.46 4.91 2.07
CA LYS A 94 -15.49 5.28 3.12
C LYS A 94 -14.06 4.87 2.76
N ALA A 95 -13.88 3.68 2.19
CA ALA A 95 -12.57 3.18 1.78
C ALA A 95 -11.98 4.05 0.66
N ILE A 96 -12.77 4.38 -0.36
CA ILE A 96 -12.36 5.29 -1.45
C ILE A 96 -11.96 6.65 -0.86
N GLN A 97 -12.79 7.23 0.01
CA GLN A 97 -12.50 8.53 0.63
C GLN A 97 -11.21 8.50 1.46
N SER A 98 -11.00 7.49 2.32
CA SER A 98 -9.80 7.41 3.14
C SER A 98 -8.55 7.16 2.31
N GLN A 99 -8.60 6.29 1.29
CA GLN A 99 -7.45 6.03 0.41
C GLN A 99 -7.00 7.28 -0.36
N TYR A 100 -7.93 8.08 -0.87
CA TYR A 100 -7.58 9.33 -1.54
C TYR A 100 -7.15 10.43 -0.57
N ALA A 101 -7.69 10.48 0.66
CA ALA A 101 -7.17 11.38 1.70
C ALA A 101 -5.74 11.01 2.12
N PHE A 102 -5.46 9.70 2.25
CA PHE A 102 -4.12 9.17 2.46
C PHE A 102 -3.19 9.55 1.29
N ALA A 103 -3.60 9.31 0.04
CA ALA A 103 -2.82 9.67 -1.15
C ALA A 103 -2.56 11.18 -1.24
N TRP A 104 -3.52 12.02 -0.86
CA TRP A 104 -3.34 13.46 -0.77
C TRP A 104 -2.25 13.83 0.22
N GLN A 105 -2.24 13.26 1.43
CA GLN A 105 -1.22 13.59 2.42
C GLN A 105 0.13 12.95 2.10
N MET A 106 0.14 11.77 1.48
CA MET A 106 1.35 11.01 1.22
C MET A 106 1.95 11.25 -0.17
N SER A 107 1.33 12.02 -1.07
CA SER A 107 1.98 12.39 -2.33
C SER A 107 3.12 13.39 -2.10
N SER A 108 4.16 13.28 -2.94
CA SER A 108 5.34 14.15 -2.94
C SER A 108 4.94 15.62 -3.09
N PRO A 109 5.82 16.59 -2.76
CA PRO A 109 5.56 18.00 -3.01
C PRO A 109 5.24 18.32 -4.48
N GLY A 110 5.85 17.57 -5.41
CA GLY A 110 5.56 17.64 -6.84
C GLY A 110 4.25 16.96 -7.27
N GLY A 111 3.49 16.38 -6.34
CA GLY A 111 2.19 15.77 -6.62
C GLY A 111 2.24 14.35 -7.17
N THR A 112 3.38 13.66 -7.08
CA THR A 112 3.50 12.25 -7.48
C THR A 112 3.32 11.31 -6.30
N SER A 113 2.96 10.05 -6.54
CA SER A 113 3.10 9.01 -5.52
C SER A 113 4.56 8.89 -5.08
N LEU A 114 4.77 8.57 -3.81
CA LEU A 114 6.12 8.30 -3.30
C LEU A 114 6.64 7.00 -3.88
N GLN A 115 7.93 7.02 -4.21
CA GLN A 115 8.68 5.86 -4.63
C GLN A 115 9.19 5.16 -3.36
N LEU A 116 8.29 4.47 -2.66
CA LEU A 116 8.62 3.58 -1.54
C LEU A 116 8.34 2.15 -1.96
N ASN A 117 9.24 1.23 -1.61
CA ASN A 117 9.05 -0.19 -1.88
C ASN A 117 8.95 -0.46 -3.39
N ASP A 118 8.11 -1.41 -3.84
CA ASP A 118 7.84 -1.62 -5.28
C ASP A 118 6.96 -0.50 -5.89
N SER A 119 7.20 0.77 -5.56
CA SER A 119 6.43 1.91 -6.09
C SER A 119 7.13 2.77 -7.14
N TYR A 120 6.30 3.33 -8.01
CA TYR A 120 6.69 4.25 -9.07
C TYR A 120 6.21 5.68 -8.79
N ALA A 121 6.76 6.67 -9.51
CA ALA A 121 6.20 8.02 -9.51
C ALA A 121 5.02 8.08 -10.49
N MET A 122 3.80 7.94 -9.96
CA MET A 122 2.56 8.18 -10.67
C MET A 122 2.06 9.59 -10.37
N ASP A 123 1.35 10.20 -11.31
CA ASP A 123 0.75 11.53 -11.11
C ASP A 123 -0.49 11.44 -10.20
N ALA A 124 -0.24 11.52 -8.89
CA ALA A 124 -1.24 11.38 -7.84
C ALA A 124 -2.23 12.55 -7.83
N HIS A 125 -1.74 13.78 -8.07
CA HIS A 125 -2.59 14.96 -8.13
C HIS A 125 -3.55 14.91 -9.31
N ALA A 126 -3.07 14.60 -10.53
CA ALA A 126 -3.98 14.51 -11.69
C ALA A 126 -5.02 13.40 -11.50
N ASP A 127 -4.66 12.31 -10.84
CA ASP A 127 -5.61 11.26 -10.46
C ASP A 127 -6.69 11.77 -9.50
N LEU A 128 -6.28 12.38 -8.37
CA LEU A 128 -7.18 13.01 -7.39
C LEU A 128 -8.16 13.98 -8.06
N TRP A 129 -7.69 14.86 -8.95
CA TRP A 129 -8.53 15.82 -9.67
C TRP A 129 -9.52 15.17 -10.62
N ARG A 130 -9.17 14.05 -11.25
CA ARG A 130 -10.11 13.30 -12.09
C ARG A 130 -11.19 12.63 -11.22
N VAL A 131 -10.78 12.03 -10.13
CA VAL A 131 -11.68 11.30 -9.21
C VAL A 131 -12.65 12.26 -8.53
N ALA A 132 -12.21 13.44 -8.11
CA ALA A 132 -13.05 14.46 -7.49
C ALA A 132 -14.24 14.91 -8.37
N LYS A 133 -14.14 14.73 -9.71
CA LYS A 133 -15.24 15.01 -10.65
C LYS A 133 -16.28 13.90 -10.70
N LEU A 134 -15.91 12.68 -10.33
CA LEU A 134 -16.75 11.47 -10.43
C LEU A 134 -17.31 11.05 -9.06
N PHE A 135 -16.61 11.41 -7.98
CA PHE A 135 -16.87 10.89 -6.66
C PHE A 135 -16.55 11.95 -5.58
N PRO A 136 -17.42 12.11 -4.56
CA PRO A 136 -17.23 13.11 -3.52
C PRO A 136 -16.08 12.70 -2.58
N LEU A 137 -14.90 13.27 -2.81
CA LEU A 137 -13.73 13.11 -1.94
C LEU A 137 -13.81 14.07 -0.75
N ASN A 138 -13.46 13.55 0.43
CA ASN A 138 -13.35 14.33 1.66
C ASN A 138 -11.86 14.58 1.94
N LEU A 139 -11.25 15.50 1.19
CA LEU A 139 -9.83 15.84 1.35
C LEU A 139 -9.68 16.97 2.37
N PRO A 140 -8.64 16.95 3.21
CA PRO A 140 -8.21 18.13 3.95
C PRO A 140 -7.87 19.28 2.98
N ASP A 141 -8.22 20.51 3.35
CA ASP A 141 -7.96 21.70 2.52
C ASP A 141 -6.47 21.90 2.23
N GLU A 142 -5.63 21.56 3.21
CA GLU A 142 -4.17 21.70 3.12
C GLU A 142 -3.47 20.40 3.50
N LYS A 143 -2.27 20.22 2.94
CA LYS A 143 -1.33 19.18 3.39
C LYS A 143 -0.73 19.60 4.73
N SER A 144 -0.69 18.68 5.69
CA SER A 144 -0.22 18.96 7.06
C SER A 144 0.66 17.83 7.58
N SER A 145 1.39 18.07 8.67
CA SER A 145 2.07 16.97 9.36
C SER A 145 1.02 16.02 9.94
N CYS A 146 1.10 14.73 9.65
CA CYS A 146 0.14 13.75 10.13
C CYS A 146 0.75 12.36 10.27
N PHE A 147 0.16 11.56 11.16
CA PHE A 147 0.49 10.16 11.38
C PHE A 147 -0.72 9.29 11.05
N PHE A 148 -0.47 8.22 10.29
CA PHE A 148 -1.43 7.19 9.91
C PHE A 148 -1.14 5.96 10.77
N PRO A 149 -1.83 5.77 11.92
CA PRO A 149 -1.45 4.79 12.92
C PRO A 149 -1.67 3.33 12.49
N HIS A 150 -2.63 3.06 11.62
CA HIS A 150 -2.88 1.70 11.13
C HIS A 150 -1.93 1.35 9.98
N SER A 151 -1.65 2.32 9.12
CA SER A 151 -0.64 2.18 8.06
C SER A 151 0.80 2.24 8.58
N LYS A 152 1.00 2.76 9.81
CA LYS A 152 2.31 3.06 10.43
C LYS A 152 3.19 3.94 9.55
N MET A 153 2.58 4.92 8.88
CA MET A 153 3.28 5.89 8.04
C MET A 153 3.06 7.31 8.57
N ALA A 154 4.07 8.17 8.42
CA ALA A 154 3.97 9.56 8.83
C ALA A 154 4.50 10.49 7.75
N VAL A 155 4.01 11.72 7.78
CA VAL A 155 4.59 12.84 7.05
C VAL A 155 4.75 14.03 7.98
N LEU A 156 5.93 14.65 7.95
CA LEU A 156 6.30 15.83 8.71
C LEU A 156 6.60 16.95 7.72
N ARG A 157 6.02 18.13 7.96
CA ARG A 157 6.16 19.33 7.11
C ARG A 157 6.57 20.51 7.97
N GLN A 158 7.66 21.18 7.59
CA GLN A 158 8.13 22.38 8.27
C GLN A 158 8.90 23.28 7.30
N GLY A 159 8.39 24.49 7.05
CA GLY A 159 8.94 25.38 6.05
C GLY A 159 9.00 24.70 4.68
N ASN A 160 10.19 24.67 4.07
CA ASN A 160 10.40 23.98 2.79
C ASN A 160 10.67 22.49 2.93
N TYR A 161 10.78 21.94 4.14
CA TYR A 161 11.05 20.52 4.34
C TYR A 161 9.75 19.71 4.37
N THR A 162 9.75 18.59 3.63
CA THR A 162 8.74 17.53 3.76
C THR A 162 9.47 16.20 3.95
N VAL A 163 9.17 15.50 5.04
CA VAL A 163 9.81 14.23 5.42
C VAL A 163 8.73 13.17 5.59
N TYR A 164 8.90 12.03 4.91
CA TYR A 164 8.02 10.88 5.00
C TYR A 164 8.72 9.75 5.74
N ILE A 165 7.98 9.03 6.56
CA ILE A 165 8.46 7.88 7.32
C ILE A 165 7.59 6.67 6.99
N ASP A 166 8.20 5.60 6.50
CA ASP A 166 7.57 4.27 6.32
C ASP A 166 8.00 3.35 7.47
N GLY A 167 7.10 3.16 8.45
CA GLY A 167 7.24 2.23 9.56
C GLY A 167 6.30 1.03 9.46
N ALA A 168 5.77 0.73 8.27
CA ALA A 168 4.83 -0.37 8.07
C ALA A 168 5.41 -1.73 8.44
N ASP A 169 4.56 -2.63 8.94
CA ASP A 169 4.94 -4.03 9.16
C ASP A 169 5.25 -4.71 7.84
N HIS A 170 6.24 -5.60 7.82
CA HIS A 170 6.59 -6.33 6.60
C HIS A 170 5.66 -7.53 6.37
N THR A 171 4.52 -7.29 5.72
CA THR A 171 3.44 -8.27 5.51
C THR A 171 3.36 -8.80 4.07
N ALA A 172 3.82 -8.04 3.08
CA ALA A 172 3.63 -8.34 1.66
C ALA A 172 4.93 -8.52 0.88
N SER A 173 4.85 -9.17 -0.29
CA SER A 173 6.02 -9.40 -1.13
C SER A 173 6.55 -8.14 -1.81
N HIS A 174 5.73 -7.11 -1.99
CA HIS A 174 6.12 -5.83 -2.61
C HIS A 174 6.89 -4.91 -1.68
N MET A 175 6.85 -5.21 -0.38
CA MET A 175 7.55 -4.48 0.66
C MET A 175 9.05 -4.77 0.67
N HIS A 176 9.84 -3.76 0.96
CA HIS A 176 11.29 -3.86 1.12
C HIS A 176 11.66 -3.96 2.61
N MET A 177 12.91 -4.27 2.93
CA MET A 177 13.32 -4.61 4.30
C MET A 177 13.91 -3.43 5.09
N GLY A 178 14.18 -2.28 4.45
CA GLY A 178 14.86 -1.15 5.11
C GLY A 178 13.97 -0.24 5.93
N ARG A 179 13.19 -0.80 6.86
CA ARG A 179 12.26 -0.05 7.72
C ARG A 179 12.76 0.08 9.17
N PRO A 180 12.40 1.16 9.89
CA PRO A 180 11.70 2.34 9.40
C PRO A 180 12.56 3.14 8.42
N GLN A 181 11.96 3.57 7.31
CA GLN A 181 12.65 4.30 6.24
C GLN A 181 12.26 5.78 6.27
N VAL A 182 13.22 6.64 5.92
CA VAL A 182 12.99 8.08 5.70
C VAL A 182 13.15 8.47 4.23
N ILE A 183 12.22 9.29 3.73
CA ILE A 183 12.35 10.04 2.45
C ILE A 183 12.18 11.52 2.77
N ALA A 184 12.94 12.39 2.12
CA ALA A 184 12.91 13.82 2.41
C ALA A 184 13.01 14.67 1.14
N PHE A 185 12.32 15.81 1.16
CA PHE A 185 12.33 16.83 0.12
C PHE A 185 12.61 18.21 0.72
N TYR A 186 13.27 19.07 -0.06
CA TYR A 186 13.34 20.51 0.15
C TYR A 186 12.65 21.21 -1.03
N GLY A 187 11.49 21.81 -0.79
CA GLY A 187 10.58 22.22 -1.87
C GLY A 187 10.19 21.00 -2.70
N ASN A 188 10.36 21.08 -4.03
CA ASN A 188 10.13 19.96 -4.95
C ASN A 188 11.39 19.10 -5.21
N THR A 189 12.52 19.40 -4.56
CA THR A 189 13.78 18.71 -4.79
C THR A 189 13.92 17.54 -3.81
N PRO A 190 14.08 16.29 -4.28
CA PRO A 190 14.37 15.17 -3.39
C PRO A 190 15.77 15.31 -2.77
N VAL A 191 15.86 15.08 -1.46
CA VAL A 191 17.11 15.12 -0.67
C VAL A 191 17.50 13.73 -0.20
N LEU A 192 16.53 12.94 0.28
CA LEU A 192 16.68 11.53 0.62
C LEU A 192 15.64 10.74 -0.18
N VAL A 193 16.09 9.75 -0.94
CA VAL A 193 15.24 8.91 -1.81
C VAL A 193 15.34 7.44 -1.44
N ASP A 194 14.34 6.67 -1.82
CA ASP A 194 14.41 5.22 -1.79
C ASP A 194 15.25 4.66 -2.93
N SER A 195 15.72 3.42 -2.78
CA SER A 195 16.33 2.69 -3.88
C SER A 195 15.31 2.22 -4.93
N GLY A 196 14.04 2.08 -4.54
CA GLY A 196 12.93 1.74 -5.41
C GLY A 196 13.02 0.35 -6.03
N SER A 197 12.19 0.10 -7.03
CA SER A 197 12.11 -1.20 -7.72
C SER A 197 12.18 -1.03 -9.24
N PRO A 198 13.40 -0.88 -9.80
CA PRO A 198 13.61 -0.63 -11.23
C PRO A 198 13.38 -1.89 -12.08
N SER A 199 13.32 -3.08 -11.48
CA SER A 199 13.07 -4.34 -12.18
C SER A 199 12.43 -5.38 -11.25
N TYR A 200 11.52 -6.18 -11.81
CA TYR A 200 10.94 -7.35 -11.14
C TYR A 200 11.73 -8.64 -11.39
N ASP A 201 12.78 -8.59 -12.22
CA ASP A 201 13.57 -9.77 -12.54
C ASP A 201 14.25 -10.33 -11.30
N ALA A 202 14.26 -11.66 -11.19
CA ALA A 202 14.92 -12.36 -10.11
C ALA A 202 16.45 -12.29 -10.31
N ASN A 203 17.07 -11.23 -9.80
CA ASN A 203 18.52 -11.02 -9.88
C ASN A 203 19.11 -10.48 -8.56
N LYS A 204 20.45 -10.43 -8.51
CA LYS A 204 21.20 -9.97 -7.33
C LYS A 204 20.92 -8.50 -7.01
N LEU A 205 20.74 -7.66 -8.02
CA LEU A 205 20.42 -6.25 -7.85
C LEU A 205 19.06 -6.09 -7.16
N ARG A 206 18.00 -6.78 -7.62
CA ARG A 206 16.69 -6.77 -6.96
C ARG A 206 16.77 -7.23 -5.51
N THR A 207 17.58 -8.25 -5.24
CA THR A 207 17.77 -8.73 -3.86
C THR A 207 18.42 -7.67 -2.97
N TYR A 208 19.41 -6.94 -3.50
CA TYR A 208 20.07 -5.84 -2.81
C TYR A 208 19.13 -4.64 -2.58
N LEU A 209 18.41 -4.20 -3.62
CA LEU A 209 17.50 -3.05 -3.53
C LEU A 209 16.37 -3.27 -2.53
N LYS A 210 15.92 -4.52 -2.36
CA LYS A 210 14.94 -4.90 -1.33
C LYS A 210 15.52 -5.08 0.07
N GLY A 211 16.84 -5.15 0.18
CA GLY A 211 17.57 -5.38 1.43
C GLY A 211 17.71 -4.09 2.24
N PRO A 212 17.85 -4.18 3.57
CA PRO A 212 17.93 -2.99 4.43
C PRO A 212 19.11 -2.06 4.09
N GLU A 213 20.16 -2.57 3.46
CA GLU A 213 21.34 -1.83 3.04
C GLU A 213 21.08 -0.75 1.99
N ALA A 214 19.95 -0.83 1.28
CA ALA A 214 19.59 0.06 0.18
C ALA A 214 18.64 1.20 0.60
N HIS A 215 18.40 1.40 1.90
CA HIS A 215 17.41 2.36 2.39
C HIS A 215 17.96 3.31 3.45
N ASN A 216 17.26 4.43 3.66
CA ASN A 216 17.60 5.42 4.68
C ASN A 216 17.06 4.99 6.05
N GLY A 217 17.71 4.00 6.65
CA GLY A 217 17.34 3.45 7.97
C GLY A 217 18.54 2.84 8.69
N LEU A 218 18.34 2.46 9.95
CA LEU A 218 19.33 1.71 10.72
C LEU A 218 19.07 0.21 10.53
N TYR A 219 20.13 -0.56 10.31
CA TYR A 219 20.07 -2.02 10.31
C TYR A 219 21.32 -2.60 10.96
N VAL A 220 21.20 -3.83 11.46
CA VAL A 220 22.32 -4.59 12.01
C VAL A 220 22.59 -5.77 11.07
N ARG A 221 23.77 -5.78 10.44
CA ARG A 221 24.14 -6.79 9.42
C ARG A 221 24.10 -8.21 9.97
N GLU A 222 24.46 -8.36 11.24
CA GLU A 222 24.50 -9.63 11.97
C GLU A 222 23.09 -10.18 12.28
N PHE A 223 22.04 -9.36 12.16
CA PHE A 223 20.63 -9.74 12.31
C PHE A 223 19.90 -9.54 10.99
N PRO A 224 20.14 -10.39 9.97
CA PRO A 224 19.40 -10.28 8.73
C PRO A 224 17.91 -10.41 9.05
N ILE A 225 17.07 -9.48 8.59
CA ILE A 225 15.64 -9.43 8.95
C ILE A 225 14.89 -10.72 8.53
N LYS A 226 15.45 -11.52 7.60
CA LYS A 226 14.97 -12.88 7.33
C LYS A 226 14.99 -13.81 8.56
N ALA A 227 15.93 -13.60 9.49
CA ALA A 227 16.00 -14.31 10.77
C ALA A 227 14.85 -13.88 11.71
N LEU A 228 14.43 -12.61 11.66
CA LEU A 228 13.34 -12.07 12.50
C LEU A 228 11.97 -12.66 12.19
N ARG A 229 11.71 -13.13 10.97
CA ARG A 229 10.47 -13.87 10.64
C ARG A 229 10.25 -15.14 11.48
N LYS A 230 11.29 -15.65 12.15
CA LYS A 230 11.21 -16.86 13.00
C LYS A 230 10.95 -16.55 14.48
N TYR A 231 11.08 -15.29 14.89
CA TYR A 231 10.96 -14.87 16.28
C TYR A 231 9.57 -14.22 16.47
N LYS A 232 8.80 -14.76 17.43
CA LYS A 232 7.45 -14.28 17.77
C LYS A 232 7.50 -12.86 18.36
N GLU A 233 6.33 -12.22 18.42
CA GLU A 233 6.07 -10.84 18.85
C GLU A 233 6.65 -10.43 20.23
N ASP A 234 7.15 -11.38 21.02
CA ASP A 234 7.62 -11.15 22.40
C ASP A 234 9.15 -11.04 22.53
N CYS A 235 9.90 -11.05 21.44
CA CYS A 235 11.36 -10.98 21.51
C CYS A 235 11.84 -9.55 21.83
N THR A 236 12.35 -9.36 23.04
CA THR A 236 12.99 -8.11 23.47
C THR A 236 14.50 -8.25 23.30
N PHE A 237 15.10 -7.32 22.55
CA PHE A 237 16.55 -7.18 22.52
C PHE A 237 17.00 -6.60 23.86
N THR A 238 17.56 -7.45 24.72
CA THR A 238 17.96 -7.04 26.08
C THR A 238 19.42 -6.63 26.15
N ASP A 239 20.28 -7.15 25.26
CA ASP A 239 21.70 -6.82 25.28
C ASP A 239 22.40 -7.06 23.93
N VAL A 240 23.42 -6.26 23.64
CA VAL A 240 24.38 -6.49 22.55
C VAL A 240 25.76 -6.59 23.19
N CYS A 241 26.21 -7.82 23.44
CA CYS A 241 27.51 -8.05 24.04
C CYS A 241 28.58 -8.10 22.95
N LEU A 242 29.55 -7.19 23.04
CA LEU A 242 30.78 -7.20 22.24
C LEU A 242 31.83 -7.99 23.01
N ASP A 243 32.00 -9.27 22.70
CA ASP A 243 33.03 -10.11 23.32
C ASP A 243 34.08 -10.48 22.26
N GLY A 244 35.14 -9.67 22.19
CA GLY A 244 36.17 -9.79 21.14
C GLY A 244 35.59 -9.65 19.72
N ASP A 245 35.97 -10.57 18.82
CA ASP A 245 35.50 -10.59 17.42
C ASP A 245 34.12 -11.22 17.23
N GLN A 246 33.47 -11.72 18.30
CA GLN A 246 32.13 -12.30 18.21
C GLN A 246 31.07 -11.35 18.78
N LYS A 247 30.15 -10.94 17.92
CA LYS A 247 28.93 -10.24 18.35
C LYS A 247 27.87 -11.27 18.70
N ARG A 248 27.44 -11.30 19.96
CA ARG A 248 26.29 -12.09 20.41
C ARG A 248 25.16 -11.15 20.79
N VAL A 249 23.96 -11.46 20.31
CA VAL A 249 22.75 -10.78 20.77
C VAL A 249 21.92 -11.75 21.57
N VAL A 250 21.55 -11.29 22.75
CA VAL A 250 20.65 -12.00 23.63
C VAL A 250 19.24 -11.54 23.27
N ILE A 251 18.44 -12.50 22.81
CA ILE A 251 17.02 -12.32 22.54
C ILE A 251 16.28 -13.08 23.64
N THR A 252 15.55 -12.37 24.49
CA THR A 252 14.63 -12.94 25.49
C THR A 252 13.21 -12.84 24.98
#